data_AF-A0A3M2KW77-F1
#
_entry.id   AF-A0A3M2KW77-F1
#
_cell.length_a   1.000
_cell.length_b   1.000
_cell.length_c   1.000
_cell.angle_alpha   90.00
_cell.angle_beta   90.00
_cell.angle_gamma   90.00
#
_symmetry.space_group_name_H-M   'P 1'
#
loop_
_entity.id
_entity.type
_entity.pdbx_description
1 polymer ?
#
loop_
_entity_poly.entity_id
_entity_poly.type
_entity_poly.pdbx_seq_one_letter_code
_entity_poly.pdbx_strand_id
1 'polypeptide(L)'
;MVWSALAAAALTLLGAPLAVAQPSVGTTWLCRPGMVDNPCELPSGTTDLLTGAVTPDRPATDADRPVDCFYVYPTVSNQISLHGDPVAAPEYRSIAEFQAARFSSMCRVFAPVYREVPLAGLGPGLLGAGSLFDTGYADVLAAWNDYLAHDNDGRGVVFIGHSQGTMMLRKLIREQVDPDPALRDRVVGAFLMGGNVTTARDSTTGGDFADLPLCTQPGQDGCVVAYSTEIAPIPSIFGDSELDLLSGAMGLPHGPGYQVACTDPAVLAGDDSPVGLTIPSAPFAPGGINLLLAYTAFPDALPTSPSAWTTSRGQGTGRCVDPDGFHRYHIDLTVPEAINELPLANTHLADINWGLDRLVDIAQRQTRTWLAAH
;
A
#
# COMPACT_ATOMS: atom_id res chain seq x y z
N MET A 1 -51.29 44.98 30.63
CA MET A 1 -49.84 44.74 30.76
C MET A 1 -49.59 43.27 30.48
N VAL A 2 -48.70 43.03 29.53
CA VAL A 2 -48.33 41.77 28.88
C VAL A 2 -47.66 40.83 29.87
N TRP A 3 -48.02 39.54 29.91
CA TRP A 3 -47.07 38.45 30.16
C TRP A 3 -47.44 37.23 29.31
N SER A 4 -46.49 36.86 28.46
CA SER A 4 -46.52 35.78 27.48
C SER A 4 -46.29 34.42 28.14
N ALA A 5 -47.01 33.38 27.71
CA ALA A 5 -46.69 31.99 28.00
C ALA A 5 -46.42 31.25 26.68
N LEU A 6 -45.15 30.99 26.40
CA LEU A 6 -44.70 30.13 25.31
C LEU A 6 -44.85 28.67 25.76
N ALA A 7 -45.63 27.89 25.03
CA ALA A 7 -45.69 26.44 25.18
C ALA A 7 -44.45 25.81 24.53
N ALA A 8 -43.68 25.05 25.32
CA ALA A 8 -42.59 24.23 24.83
C ALA A 8 -43.15 22.95 24.19
N ALA A 9 -42.93 22.77 22.89
CA ALA A 9 -43.13 21.50 22.22
C ALA A 9 -41.86 20.65 22.41
N ALA A 10 -41.99 19.53 23.11
CA ALA A 10 -40.93 18.54 23.23
C ALA A 10 -40.80 17.76 21.92
N LEU A 11 -39.67 17.89 21.22
CA LEU A 11 -39.30 17.01 20.11
C LEU A 11 -38.65 15.76 20.69
N THR A 12 -39.38 14.65 20.72
CA THR A 12 -38.80 13.32 20.91
C THR A 12 -38.11 12.89 19.63
N LEU A 13 -36.77 13.01 19.58
CA LEU A 13 -35.95 12.41 18.54
C LEU A 13 -35.90 10.90 18.79
N LEU A 14 -36.64 10.14 17.98
CA LEU A 14 -36.46 8.69 17.83
C LEU A 14 -35.07 8.46 17.21
N GLY A 15 -34.11 8.07 18.02
CA GLY A 15 -32.82 7.56 17.53
C GLY A 15 -33.07 6.26 16.77
N ALA A 16 -32.95 6.29 15.45
CA ALA A 16 -32.82 5.06 14.67
C ALA A 16 -31.50 4.37 15.10
N PRO A 17 -31.50 3.05 15.37
CA PRO A 17 -30.27 2.36 15.70
C PRO A 17 -29.33 2.45 14.50
N LEU A 18 -28.07 2.85 14.74
CA LEU A 18 -27.01 2.70 13.76
C LEU A 18 -26.90 1.22 13.44
N ALA A 19 -27.24 0.83 12.20
CA ALA A 19 -27.09 -0.54 11.75
C ALA A 19 -25.60 -0.90 11.76
N VAL A 20 -25.20 -1.76 12.70
CA VAL A 20 -23.88 -2.39 12.68
C VAL A 20 -23.92 -3.41 11.54
N ALA A 21 -23.11 -3.19 10.51
CA ALA A 21 -22.98 -4.14 9.40
C ALA A 21 -22.60 -5.52 9.96
N GLN A 22 -23.39 -6.55 9.61
CA GLN A 22 -23.12 -7.93 10.02
C GLN A 22 -21.74 -8.39 9.48
N PRO A 23 -21.04 -9.31 10.17
CA PRO A 23 -19.83 -9.93 9.63
C PRO A 23 -20.12 -10.58 8.27
N SER A 24 -19.20 -10.47 7.30
CA SER A 24 -19.37 -11.15 6.02
C SER A 24 -19.33 -12.66 6.20
N VAL A 25 -20.21 -13.36 5.48
CA VAL A 25 -20.18 -14.83 5.38
C VAL A 25 -19.13 -15.19 4.33
N GLY A 26 -17.87 -15.25 4.73
CA GLY A 26 -16.73 -15.60 3.87
C GLY A 26 -15.94 -14.40 3.31
N THR A 27 -14.75 -14.68 2.80
CA THR A 27 -13.85 -13.70 2.19
C THR A 27 -14.24 -13.46 0.73
N THR A 28 -14.46 -12.19 0.38
CA THR A 28 -14.53 -11.77 -1.02
C THR A 28 -13.12 -11.49 -1.51
N TRP A 29 -12.66 -12.23 -2.51
CA TRP A 29 -11.33 -12.04 -3.10
C TRP A 29 -11.38 -11.07 -4.29
N LEU A 30 -10.53 -10.04 -4.24
CA LEU A 30 -10.21 -9.19 -5.40
C LEU A 30 -9.25 -9.93 -6.34
N CYS A 31 -8.23 -10.54 -5.75
CA CYS A 31 -7.27 -11.41 -6.43
C CYS A 31 -7.14 -12.74 -5.68
N ARG A 32 -7.23 -13.85 -6.41
CA ARG A 32 -6.92 -15.19 -5.94
C ARG A 32 -6.55 -16.07 -7.15
N PRO A 33 -5.52 -16.92 -7.05
CA PRO A 33 -5.17 -17.84 -8.14
C PRO A 33 -6.37 -18.66 -8.62
N GLY A 34 -6.49 -18.82 -9.95
CA GLY A 34 -7.58 -19.57 -10.58
C GLY A 34 -8.86 -18.76 -10.86
N MET A 35 -8.95 -17.49 -10.43
CA MET A 35 -10.03 -16.59 -10.85
C MET A 35 -9.90 -16.25 -12.34
N VAL A 36 -11.02 -16.28 -13.08
CA VAL A 36 -11.06 -16.03 -14.54
C VAL A 36 -10.69 -14.58 -14.90
N ASP A 37 -11.15 -13.61 -14.12
CA ASP A 37 -10.92 -12.17 -14.37
C ASP A 37 -10.06 -11.53 -13.25
N ASN A 38 -8.95 -12.18 -12.90
CA ASN A 38 -8.06 -11.73 -11.82
C ASN A 38 -7.29 -10.44 -12.22
N PRO A 39 -7.54 -9.28 -11.58
CA PRO A 39 -6.86 -8.03 -11.91
C PRO A 39 -5.37 -8.03 -11.52
N CYS A 40 -4.93 -8.98 -10.68
CA CYS A 40 -3.52 -9.16 -10.38
C CYS A 40 -2.76 -9.97 -11.45
N GLU A 41 -3.41 -10.43 -12.51
CA GLU A 41 -2.81 -11.20 -13.61
C GLU A 41 -2.83 -10.37 -14.89
N LEU A 42 -1.78 -9.56 -15.09
CA LEU A 42 -1.56 -8.80 -16.33
C LEU A 42 -0.41 -9.38 -17.15
N PRO A 43 -0.46 -9.31 -18.49
CA PRO A 43 0.72 -9.57 -19.32
C PRO A 43 1.91 -8.72 -18.86
N SER A 44 3.13 -9.25 -18.93
CA SER A 44 4.35 -8.58 -18.44
C SER A 44 5.03 -7.68 -19.47
N GLY A 45 4.53 -7.68 -20.71
CA GLY A 45 5.07 -6.85 -21.79
C GLY A 45 5.14 -5.37 -21.39
N THR A 46 6.30 -4.75 -21.58
CA THR A 46 6.60 -3.40 -21.08
C THR A 46 7.27 -2.56 -22.15
N THR A 47 6.85 -1.29 -22.30
CA THR A 47 7.57 -0.29 -23.10
C THR A 47 8.25 0.72 -22.18
N ASP A 48 9.54 0.95 -22.39
CA ASP A 48 10.27 2.07 -21.77
C ASP A 48 10.17 3.31 -22.69
N LEU A 49 9.55 4.39 -22.21
CA LEU A 49 9.32 5.60 -23.01
C LEU A 49 10.55 6.50 -23.16
N LEU A 50 11.60 6.29 -22.37
CA LEU A 50 12.87 7.01 -22.53
C LEU A 50 13.69 6.41 -23.67
N THR A 51 13.83 5.10 -23.68
CA THR A 51 14.71 4.37 -24.62
C THR A 51 13.97 3.87 -25.86
N GLY A 52 12.64 3.72 -25.78
CA GLY A 52 11.83 3.05 -26.79
C GLY A 52 11.96 1.52 -26.78
N ALA A 53 12.66 0.96 -25.78
CA ALA A 53 12.81 -0.50 -25.65
C ALA A 53 11.46 -1.15 -25.34
N VAL A 54 11.21 -2.30 -25.97
CA VAL A 54 10.03 -3.13 -25.72
C VAL A 54 10.48 -4.47 -25.20
N THR A 55 10.13 -4.76 -23.95
CA THR A 55 10.29 -6.08 -23.35
C THR A 55 9.04 -6.90 -23.70
N PRO A 56 9.18 -8.04 -24.38
CA PRO A 56 8.05 -8.87 -24.78
C PRO A 56 7.36 -9.47 -23.56
N ASP A 57 6.08 -9.80 -23.71
CA ASP A 57 5.34 -10.55 -22.70
C ASP A 57 5.96 -11.93 -22.47
N ARG A 58 6.14 -12.26 -21.20
CA ARG A 58 6.51 -13.58 -20.70
C ARG A 58 5.50 -13.99 -19.63
N PRO A 59 4.53 -14.85 -19.97
CA PRO A 59 3.60 -15.40 -18.99
C PRO A 59 4.37 -16.16 -17.90
N ALA A 60 4.09 -15.84 -16.63
CA ALA A 60 4.64 -16.57 -15.51
C ALA A 60 3.92 -17.91 -15.33
N THR A 61 4.68 -18.93 -14.94
CA THR A 61 4.17 -20.26 -14.60
C THR A 61 4.14 -20.43 -13.09
N ASP A 62 3.48 -21.48 -12.60
CA ASP A 62 3.51 -21.81 -11.16
C ASP A 62 4.94 -22.04 -10.64
N ALA A 63 5.85 -22.51 -11.50
CA ALA A 63 7.26 -22.69 -11.14
C ALA A 63 8.00 -21.35 -10.96
N ASP A 64 7.56 -20.28 -11.63
CA ASP A 64 8.08 -18.92 -11.41
C ASP A 64 7.56 -18.31 -10.09
N ARG A 65 6.55 -18.93 -9.46
CA ARG A 65 5.84 -18.43 -8.29
C ARG A 65 5.99 -19.38 -7.10
N PRO A 66 7.17 -19.47 -6.46
CA PRO A 66 7.41 -20.39 -5.34
C PRO A 66 6.82 -19.89 -4.00
N VAL A 67 6.48 -18.60 -3.92
CA VAL A 67 5.92 -17.95 -2.73
C VAL A 67 4.58 -17.26 -3.06
N ASP A 68 3.92 -16.72 -2.06
CA ASP A 68 2.65 -16.03 -2.19
C ASP A 68 2.80 -14.55 -1.85
N CYS A 69 2.00 -13.69 -2.46
CA CYS A 69 1.87 -12.29 -2.08
C CYS A 69 0.52 -12.06 -1.42
N PHE A 70 0.52 -11.49 -0.23
CA PHE A 70 -0.69 -11.03 0.45
C PHE A 70 -0.77 -9.51 0.34
N TYR A 71 -1.59 -9.03 -0.59
CA TYR A 71 -1.72 -7.61 -0.94
C TYR A 71 -2.97 -7.00 -0.30
N VAL A 72 -2.79 -5.85 0.37
CA VAL A 72 -3.90 -5.05 0.90
C VAL A 72 -3.85 -3.67 0.26
N TYR A 73 -4.91 -3.31 -0.47
CA TYR A 73 -4.97 -2.09 -1.28
C TYR A 73 -5.21 -0.81 -0.44
N PRO A 74 -4.80 0.37 -0.93
CA PRO A 74 -5.05 1.67 -0.30
C PRO A 74 -6.48 2.15 -0.54
N THR A 75 -6.88 3.26 0.09
CA THR A 75 -8.15 3.95 -0.19
C THR A 75 -8.32 4.24 -1.68
N VAL A 76 -9.32 3.63 -2.32
CA VAL A 76 -9.63 3.87 -3.75
C VAL A 76 -11.11 4.02 -4.07
N SER A 77 -11.99 3.63 -3.15
CA SER A 77 -13.44 3.64 -3.27
C SER A 77 -13.96 5.01 -3.66
N ASN A 78 -14.78 5.03 -4.70
CA ASN A 78 -15.53 6.21 -5.13
C ASN A 78 -16.81 6.44 -4.30
N GLN A 79 -17.09 5.58 -3.32
CA GLN A 79 -18.31 5.65 -2.54
C GLN A 79 -18.30 6.84 -1.58
N ILE A 80 -19.45 7.52 -1.50
CA ILE A 80 -19.71 8.60 -0.56
C ILE A 80 -20.35 7.97 0.69
N SER A 81 -19.54 7.22 1.43
CA SER A 81 -19.91 6.48 2.62
C SER A 81 -18.77 6.49 3.63
N LEU A 82 -19.04 6.12 4.88
CA LEU A 82 -18.01 5.98 5.91
C LEU A 82 -17.18 4.69 5.75
N HIS A 83 -17.71 3.71 5.00
CA HIS A 83 -17.05 2.47 4.64
C HIS A 83 -17.39 2.09 3.20
N GLY A 84 -16.41 1.58 2.46
CA GLY A 84 -16.65 0.92 1.17
C GLY A 84 -17.52 -0.32 1.33
N ASP A 85 -18.36 -0.63 0.34
CA ASP A 85 -19.03 -1.93 0.24
C ASP A 85 -17.99 -3.02 -0.04
N PRO A 86 -18.14 -4.24 0.51
CA PRO A 86 -17.21 -5.34 0.29
C PRO A 86 -17.44 -6.03 -1.07
N VAL A 87 -17.63 -5.25 -2.14
CA VAL A 87 -17.89 -5.72 -3.51
C VAL A 87 -16.84 -5.14 -4.44
N ALA A 88 -16.22 -5.99 -5.27
CA ALA A 88 -15.24 -5.56 -6.25
C ALA A 88 -15.82 -4.45 -7.16
N ALA A 89 -15.13 -3.30 -7.21
CA ALA A 89 -15.47 -2.15 -8.05
C ALA A 89 -14.37 -1.89 -9.09
N PRO A 90 -14.66 -1.16 -10.19
CA PRO A 90 -13.66 -0.85 -11.21
C PRO A 90 -12.37 -0.22 -10.65
N GLU A 91 -12.50 0.69 -9.68
CA GLU A 91 -11.35 1.30 -8.99
C GLU A 91 -10.50 0.29 -8.20
N TYR A 92 -11.13 -0.77 -7.64
CA TYR A 92 -10.42 -1.82 -6.89
C TYR A 92 -9.60 -2.67 -7.85
N ARG A 93 -10.16 -2.96 -9.04
CA ARG A 93 -9.42 -3.64 -10.10
C ARG A 93 -8.23 -2.81 -10.57
N SER A 94 -8.46 -1.53 -10.87
CA SER A 94 -7.38 -0.64 -11.33
C SER A 94 -6.24 -0.51 -10.30
N ILE A 95 -6.53 -0.45 -8.99
CA ILE A 95 -5.44 -0.33 -8.02
C ILE A 95 -4.64 -1.62 -7.84
N ALA A 96 -5.30 -2.79 -7.91
CA ALA A 96 -4.60 -4.07 -7.91
C ALA A 96 -3.70 -4.23 -9.14
N GLU A 97 -4.18 -3.80 -10.30
CA GLU A 97 -3.38 -3.72 -11.54
C GLU A 97 -2.16 -2.79 -11.35
N PHE A 98 -2.35 -1.61 -10.75
CA PHE A 98 -1.28 -0.65 -10.55
C PHE A 98 -0.20 -1.12 -9.56
N GLN A 99 -0.59 -1.70 -8.43
CA GLN A 99 0.34 -1.91 -7.31
C GLN A 99 0.77 -3.36 -7.09
N ALA A 100 -0.05 -4.33 -7.48
CA ALA A 100 0.16 -5.74 -7.15
C ALA A 100 0.43 -6.62 -8.37
N ALA A 101 -0.18 -6.31 -9.53
CA ALA A 101 -0.11 -7.20 -10.69
C ALA A 101 1.33 -7.45 -11.18
N ARG A 102 2.26 -6.49 -11.02
CA ARG A 102 3.66 -6.69 -11.40
C ARG A 102 4.36 -7.80 -10.60
N PHE A 103 3.96 -7.99 -9.35
CA PHE A 103 4.48 -9.05 -8.47
C PHE A 103 3.98 -10.45 -8.86
N SER A 104 2.91 -10.57 -9.66
CA SER A 104 2.44 -11.87 -10.17
C SER A 104 3.48 -12.59 -11.04
N SER A 105 4.55 -11.92 -11.45
CA SER A 105 5.69 -12.56 -12.11
C SER A 105 6.48 -13.50 -11.19
N MET A 106 6.35 -13.37 -9.86
CA MET A 106 7.17 -14.08 -8.86
C MET A 106 6.41 -14.68 -7.68
N CYS A 107 5.13 -14.34 -7.51
CA CYS A 107 4.30 -14.89 -6.44
C CYS A 107 2.85 -15.12 -6.90
N ARG A 108 2.13 -15.99 -6.19
CA ARG A 108 0.67 -16.09 -6.31
C ARG A 108 0.03 -14.96 -5.51
N VAL A 109 -0.75 -14.09 -6.14
CA VAL A 109 -1.31 -12.91 -5.45
C VAL A 109 -2.69 -13.19 -4.85
N PHE A 110 -2.80 -12.94 -3.54
CA PHE A 110 -4.04 -12.96 -2.76
C PHE A 110 -4.33 -11.55 -2.26
N ALA A 111 -5.50 -11.03 -2.60
CA ALA A 111 -5.94 -9.70 -2.17
C ALA A 111 -7.42 -9.74 -1.79
N PRO A 112 -7.79 -9.48 -0.53
CA PRO A 112 -9.19 -9.43 -0.14
C PRO A 112 -9.82 -8.10 -0.53
N VAL A 113 -11.11 -8.12 -0.85
CA VAL A 113 -11.96 -6.93 -0.78
C VAL A 113 -12.31 -6.69 0.68
N TYR A 114 -11.98 -5.52 1.21
CA TYR A 114 -12.25 -5.13 2.58
C TYR A 114 -12.98 -3.78 2.64
N ARG A 115 -13.73 -3.55 3.72
CA ARG A 115 -14.47 -2.30 3.96
C ARG A 115 -13.54 -1.17 4.37
N GLU A 116 -12.76 -0.69 3.40
CA GLU A 116 -11.87 0.44 3.54
C GLU A 116 -12.61 1.73 3.89
N VAL A 117 -11.90 2.70 4.45
CA VAL A 117 -12.40 4.07 4.63
C VAL A 117 -12.17 4.85 3.32
N PRO A 118 -13.22 5.30 2.60
CA PRO A 118 -13.11 6.04 1.35
C PRO A 118 -12.51 7.44 1.54
N LEU A 119 -12.12 8.11 0.45
CA LEU A 119 -11.56 9.48 0.51
C LEU A 119 -12.49 10.46 1.27
N ALA A 120 -13.80 10.35 1.09
CA ALA A 120 -14.78 11.17 1.80
C ALA A 120 -14.83 10.89 3.32
N GLY A 121 -14.43 9.69 3.75
CA GLY A 121 -14.39 9.26 5.14
C GLY A 121 -13.07 9.58 5.87
N LEU A 122 -12.00 9.93 5.16
CA LEU A 122 -10.70 10.20 5.76
C LEU A 122 -10.72 11.42 6.71
N GLY A 123 -11.42 12.49 6.34
CA GLY A 123 -11.56 13.68 7.20
C GLY A 123 -12.20 13.36 8.55
N PRO A 124 -13.38 12.72 8.59
CA PRO A 124 -13.98 12.20 9.83
C PRO A 124 -13.10 11.20 10.59
N GLY A 125 -12.37 10.32 9.89
CA GLY A 125 -11.44 9.36 10.51
C GLY A 125 -10.32 10.06 11.28
N LEU A 126 -9.75 11.12 10.71
CA LEU A 126 -8.71 11.97 11.33
C LEU A 126 -9.20 12.72 12.58
N LEU A 127 -10.51 12.92 12.74
CA LEU A 127 -11.11 13.63 13.89
C LEU A 127 -11.45 12.70 15.07
N GLY A 128 -10.87 11.50 15.13
CA GLY A 128 -10.99 10.59 16.26
C GLY A 128 -12.06 9.50 16.12
N ALA A 129 -12.60 9.30 14.92
CA ALA A 129 -13.47 8.15 14.61
C ALA A 129 -12.63 6.90 14.24
N GLY A 130 -11.65 6.55 15.08
CA GLY A 130 -10.74 5.41 14.84
C GLY A 130 -11.46 4.08 14.61
N SER A 131 -12.67 3.92 15.17
CA SER A 131 -13.55 2.76 14.94
C SER A 131 -13.91 2.53 13.46
N LEU A 132 -13.71 3.52 12.59
CA LEU A 132 -13.92 3.37 11.15
C LEU A 132 -12.90 2.40 10.51
N PHE A 133 -11.70 2.26 11.07
CA PHE A 133 -10.70 1.34 10.53
C PHE A 133 -10.85 -0.08 11.09
N ASP A 134 -11.45 -0.25 12.28
CA ASP A 134 -11.62 -1.56 12.93
C ASP A 134 -12.43 -2.54 12.07
N THR A 135 -13.44 -2.03 11.37
CA THR A 135 -14.28 -2.86 10.48
C THR A 135 -13.48 -3.38 9.29
N GLY A 136 -12.70 -2.50 8.65
CA GLY A 136 -11.81 -2.90 7.55
C GLY A 136 -10.71 -3.85 8.01
N TYR A 137 -10.14 -3.61 9.20
CA TYR A 137 -9.15 -4.52 9.78
C TYR A 137 -9.73 -5.91 10.08
N ALA A 138 -10.96 -5.98 10.60
CA ALA A 138 -11.63 -7.26 10.84
C ALA A 138 -11.80 -8.08 9.55
N ASP A 139 -12.11 -7.42 8.42
CA ASP A 139 -12.19 -8.07 7.11
C ASP A 139 -10.82 -8.58 6.65
N VAL A 140 -9.76 -7.77 6.79
CA VAL A 140 -8.38 -8.16 6.44
C VAL A 140 -7.90 -9.33 7.29
N LEU A 141 -8.19 -9.33 8.59
CA LEU A 141 -7.86 -10.43 9.50
C LEU A 141 -8.63 -11.70 9.15
N ALA A 142 -9.92 -11.60 8.84
CA ALA A 142 -10.72 -12.73 8.38
C ALA A 142 -10.15 -13.33 7.09
N ALA A 143 -9.77 -12.49 6.14
CA ALA A 143 -9.14 -12.90 4.89
C ALA A 143 -7.77 -13.57 5.09
N TRP A 144 -6.93 -13.03 5.97
CA TRP A 144 -5.64 -13.62 6.32
C TRP A 144 -5.82 -15.04 6.87
N ASN A 145 -6.77 -15.21 7.79
CA ASN A 145 -7.08 -16.53 8.37
C ASN A 145 -7.64 -17.50 7.33
N ASP A 146 -8.51 -17.03 6.43
CA ASP A 146 -9.06 -17.82 5.33
C ASP A 146 -7.95 -18.29 4.37
N TYR A 147 -7.05 -17.38 3.99
CA TYR A 147 -5.88 -17.69 3.16
C TYR A 147 -4.95 -18.72 3.82
N LEU A 148 -4.63 -18.54 5.12
CA LEU A 148 -3.81 -19.50 5.85
C LEU A 148 -4.45 -20.89 5.93
N ALA A 149 -5.77 -20.96 6.07
CA ALA A 149 -6.50 -22.21 6.22
C ALA A 149 -6.69 -22.98 4.91
N HIS A 150 -6.77 -22.28 3.78
CA HIS A 150 -7.23 -22.88 2.52
C HIS A 150 -6.28 -22.76 1.33
N ASP A 151 -5.29 -21.86 1.38
CA ASP A 151 -4.49 -21.51 0.20
C ASP A 151 -2.97 -21.46 0.42
N ASN A 152 -2.50 -21.07 1.61
CA ASN A 152 -1.07 -20.86 1.86
C ASN A 152 -0.25 -22.16 1.81
N ASP A 153 -0.78 -23.27 2.33
CA ASP A 153 -0.11 -24.58 2.36
C ASP A 153 1.36 -24.54 2.84
N GLY A 154 1.69 -23.62 3.75
CA GLY A 154 3.04 -23.48 4.32
C GLY A 154 4.03 -22.70 3.45
N ARG A 155 3.59 -22.05 2.38
CA ARG A 155 4.44 -21.25 1.50
C ARG A 155 4.88 -19.95 2.16
N GLY A 156 6.06 -19.46 1.75
CA GLY A 156 6.52 -18.12 2.13
C GLY A 156 5.58 -17.02 1.63
N VAL A 157 5.52 -15.91 2.35
CA VAL A 157 4.60 -14.79 2.11
C VAL A 157 5.37 -13.48 1.97
N VAL A 158 5.10 -12.77 0.88
CA VAL A 158 5.46 -11.37 0.69
C VAL A 158 4.23 -10.51 1.01
N PHE A 159 4.33 -9.64 2.01
CA PHE A 159 3.27 -8.67 2.30
C PHE A 159 3.44 -7.43 1.42
N ILE A 160 2.36 -6.92 0.84
CA ILE A 160 2.39 -5.71 0.01
C ILE A 160 1.25 -4.79 0.46
N GLY A 161 1.59 -3.58 0.87
CA GLY A 161 0.64 -2.56 1.28
C GLY A 161 1.01 -1.18 0.75
N HIS A 162 -0.01 -0.37 0.53
CA HIS A 162 0.13 1.06 0.33
C HIS A 162 -0.85 1.82 1.20
N SER A 163 -0.45 2.98 1.72
CA SER A 163 -1.35 3.90 2.43
C SER A 163 -2.20 3.20 3.50
N GLN A 164 -3.53 3.20 3.37
CA GLN A 164 -4.42 2.46 4.27
C GLN A 164 -4.10 0.97 4.35
N GLY A 165 -3.79 0.32 3.23
CA GLY A 165 -3.41 -1.08 3.21
C GLY A 165 -2.12 -1.35 3.98
N THR A 166 -1.16 -0.42 3.96
CA THR A 166 0.03 -0.48 4.83
C THR A 166 -0.36 -0.41 6.30
N MET A 167 -1.26 0.49 6.69
CA MET A 167 -1.71 0.57 8.09
C MET A 167 -2.45 -0.70 8.54
N MET A 168 -3.27 -1.30 7.67
CA MET A 168 -3.90 -2.59 7.93
C MET A 168 -2.86 -3.71 8.11
N LEU A 169 -1.84 -3.75 7.25
CA LEU A 169 -0.76 -4.74 7.32
C LEU A 169 0.17 -4.54 8.51
N ARG A 170 0.46 -3.29 8.90
CA ARG A 170 1.16 -2.98 10.15
C ARG A 170 0.45 -3.60 11.33
N LYS A 171 -0.86 -3.39 11.43
CA LYS A 171 -1.69 -3.97 12.51
C LYS A 171 -1.74 -5.50 12.44
N LEU A 172 -1.95 -6.07 11.25
CA LEU A 172 -1.99 -7.52 11.03
C LEU A 172 -0.68 -8.19 11.44
N ILE A 173 0.44 -7.68 10.93
CA ILE A 173 1.76 -8.24 11.19
C ILE A 173 2.08 -8.09 12.68
N ARG A 174 1.91 -6.91 13.26
CA ARG A 174 2.20 -6.65 14.68
C ARG A 174 1.39 -7.54 15.64
N GLU A 175 0.13 -7.82 15.33
CA GLU A 175 -0.76 -8.54 16.25
C GLU A 175 -0.78 -10.05 16.01
N GLN A 176 -0.54 -10.51 14.78
CA GLN A 176 -0.71 -11.91 14.41
C GLN A 176 0.59 -12.58 13.95
N VAL A 177 1.44 -11.88 13.19
CA VAL A 177 2.62 -12.49 12.54
C VAL A 177 3.86 -12.31 13.41
N ASP A 178 4.23 -11.07 13.75
CA ASP A 178 5.40 -10.73 14.54
C ASP A 178 5.47 -11.47 15.89
N PRO A 179 4.41 -11.69 16.68
CA PRO A 179 4.53 -12.46 17.92
C PRO A 179 4.59 -13.99 17.74
N ASP A 180 4.34 -14.53 16.55
CA ASP A 180 4.34 -15.97 16.28
C ASP A 180 5.58 -16.36 15.44
N PRO A 181 6.59 -17.04 16.05
CA PRO A 181 7.78 -17.46 15.32
C PRO A 181 7.49 -18.29 14.05
N ALA A 182 6.46 -19.14 14.06
CA ALA A 182 6.15 -19.99 12.92
C ALA A 182 5.54 -19.20 11.74
N LEU A 183 4.84 -18.11 12.03
CA LEU A 183 4.37 -17.18 10.99
C LEU A 183 5.47 -16.23 10.54
N ARG A 184 6.32 -15.74 11.48
CA ARG A 184 7.51 -14.95 11.14
C ARG A 184 8.45 -15.70 10.19
N ASP A 185 8.69 -16.99 10.42
CA ASP A 185 9.54 -17.81 9.55
C ASP A 185 9.00 -17.92 8.13
N ARG A 186 7.70 -17.66 7.90
CA ARG A 186 7.11 -17.60 6.55
C ARG A 186 7.26 -16.24 5.89
N VAL A 187 7.69 -15.20 6.58
CA VAL A 187 7.83 -13.86 6.00
C VAL A 187 9.05 -13.85 5.08
N VAL A 188 8.79 -13.75 3.78
CA VAL A 188 9.83 -13.55 2.77
C VAL A 188 10.26 -12.08 2.76
N GLY A 189 9.29 -11.17 2.83
CA GLY A 189 9.51 -9.73 2.91
C GLY A 189 8.18 -8.99 3.09
N ALA A 190 8.23 -7.75 3.55
CA ALA A 190 7.05 -6.89 3.68
C ALA A 190 7.29 -5.52 3.06
N PHE A 191 6.59 -5.22 1.97
CA PHE A 191 6.66 -3.96 1.22
C PHE A 191 5.52 -3.05 1.67
N LEU A 192 5.80 -2.21 2.68
CA LEU A 192 4.83 -1.42 3.42
C LEU A 192 5.00 0.06 3.11
N MET A 193 4.41 0.50 1.99
CA MET A 193 4.66 1.83 1.42
C MET A 193 3.65 2.88 1.89
N GLY A 194 4.08 4.13 2.03
CA GLY A 194 3.19 5.27 2.24
C GLY A 194 2.32 5.19 3.50
N GLY A 195 2.78 4.53 4.57
CA GLY A 195 1.94 4.27 5.74
C GLY A 195 2.67 4.31 7.08
N ASN A 196 3.74 5.11 7.16
CA ASN A 196 4.47 5.45 8.38
C ASN A 196 4.80 4.24 9.27
N VAL A 197 5.37 3.17 8.71
CA VAL A 197 5.98 2.11 9.52
C VAL A 197 6.99 2.76 10.46
N THR A 198 6.99 2.38 11.73
CA THR A 198 7.81 2.99 12.77
C THR A 198 8.81 2.00 13.36
N THR A 199 9.96 2.53 13.74
CA THR A 199 10.96 1.85 14.57
C THR A 199 11.31 2.71 15.78
N ALA A 200 12.05 2.14 16.74
CA ALA A 200 12.79 2.98 17.67
C ALA A 200 13.86 3.78 16.88
N ARG A 201 14.16 5.00 17.33
CA ARG A 201 15.18 5.84 16.67
C ARG A 201 16.50 5.09 16.53
N ASP A 202 17.13 5.21 15.36
CA ASP A 202 18.40 4.57 15.02
C ASP A 202 18.39 3.02 15.14
N SER A 203 17.20 2.40 15.05
CA SER A 203 16.99 0.96 15.12
C SER A 203 16.17 0.46 13.93
N THR A 204 16.30 -0.83 13.62
CA THR A 204 15.48 -1.53 12.63
C THR A 204 14.22 -2.16 13.22
N THR A 205 14.05 -2.14 14.55
CA THR A 205 12.88 -2.64 15.29
C THR A 205 12.50 -1.67 16.42
N GLY A 206 11.45 -2.01 17.19
CA GLY A 206 11.08 -1.29 18.42
C GLY A 206 9.98 -0.24 18.26
N GLY A 207 9.31 -0.23 17.10
CA GLY A 207 8.09 0.53 16.82
C GLY A 207 6.93 -0.41 16.54
N ASP A 208 6.56 -0.54 15.27
CA ASP A 208 5.50 -1.47 14.83
C ASP A 208 5.81 -2.93 15.14
N PHE A 209 7.07 -3.31 14.98
CA PHE A 209 7.51 -4.70 15.11
C PHE A 209 8.63 -4.82 16.13
N ALA A 210 8.53 -5.84 16.99
CA ALA A 210 9.53 -6.18 17.99
C ALA A 210 10.63 -7.04 17.36
N ASP A 211 10.26 -8.01 16.52
CA ASP A 211 11.16 -9.05 16.04
C ASP A 211 11.38 -9.05 14.53
N LEU A 212 10.46 -8.47 13.74
CA LEU A 212 10.62 -8.28 12.29
C LEU A 212 11.35 -6.96 11.97
N PRO A 213 12.62 -6.99 11.53
CA PRO A 213 13.40 -5.77 11.31
C PRO A 213 13.12 -5.11 9.96
N LEU A 214 13.50 -3.84 9.82
CA LEU A 214 13.71 -3.22 8.51
C LEU A 214 14.84 -3.93 7.74
N CYS A 215 14.69 -3.97 6.42
CA CYS A 215 15.73 -4.47 5.52
C CYS A 215 16.91 -3.48 5.45
N THR A 216 18.13 -3.99 5.48
CA THR A 216 19.35 -3.16 5.46
C THR A 216 20.37 -3.55 4.39
N GLN A 217 20.21 -4.71 3.74
CA GLN A 217 21.17 -5.21 2.76
C GLN A 217 20.50 -6.01 1.64
N PRO A 218 21.18 -6.18 0.49
CA PRO A 218 20.66 -6.96 -0.63
C PRO A 218 20.30 -8.40 -0.26
N GLY A 219 19.09 -8.81 -0.65
CA GLY A 219 18.61 -10.19 -0.51
C GLY A 219 18.31 -10.63 0.92
N GLN A 220 18.33 -9.75 1.91
CA GLN A 220 17.85 -10.06 3.26
C GLN A 220 16.36 -10.38 3.21
N ASP A 221 15.97 -11.60 3.54
CA ASP A 221 14.58 -12.01 3.74
C ASP A 221 14.12 -11.76 5.19
N GLY A 222 12.84 -11.99 5.48
CA GLY A 222 12.29 -11.81 6.83
C GLY A 222 12.40 -10.38 7.34
N CYS A 223 12.26 -9.39 6.45
CA CYS A 223 12.40 -7.97 6.79
C CYS A 223 11.42 -7.08 6.05
N VAL A 224 11.30 -5.84 6.54
CA VAL A 224 10.36 -4.83 6.04
C VAL A 224 11.08 -3.81 5.17
N VAL A 225 10.54 -3.58 3.98
CA VAL A 225 10.85 -2.45 3.09
C VAL A 225 9.73 -1.42 3.25
N ALA A 226 10.05 -0.22 3.69
CA ALA A 226 9.07 0.83 3.94
C ALA A 226 9.68 2.20 3.65
N TYR A 227 8.91 3.05 2.98
CA TYR A 227 9.20 4.45 2.77
C TYR A 227 7.95 5.17 2.25
N SER A 228 8.01 6.50 2.24
CA SER A 228 7.10 7.38 1.50
C SER A 228 7.95 8.29 0.63
N THR A 229 7.50 8.59 -0.58
CA THR A 229 8.31 9.30 -1.59
C THR A 229 8.09 10.81 -1.57
N GLU A 230 9.13 11.55 -1.94
CA GLU A 230 9.06 12.99 -2.23
C GLU A 230 10.00 13.38 -3.37
N ILE A 231 9.73 14.51 -4.01
CA ILE A 231 10.67 15.20 -4.93
C ILE A 231 11.07 16.57 -4.40
N ALA A 232 10.35 17.10 -3.40
CA ALA A 232 10.70 18.33 -2.70
C ALA A 232 10.40 18.19 -1.21
N PRO A 233 11.16 18.87 -0.34
CA PRO A 233 11.02 18.79 1.11
C PRO A 233 9.82 19.64 1.60
N ILE A 234 8.63 19.38 1.07
CA ILE A 234 7.40 20.02 1.54
C ILE A 234 6.80 19.23 2.72
N PRO A 235 6.15 19.90 3.69
CA PRO A 235 5.50 19.22 4.81
C PRO A 235 4.46 18.19 4.35
N SER A 236 4.37 17.10 5.11
CA SER A 236 3.58 15.92 4.77
C SER A 236 2.96 15.31 6.03
N ILE A 237 1.89 14.53 5.88
CA ILE A 237 1.44 13.62 6.95
C ILE A 237 2.24 12.31 6.95
N PHE A 238 3.12 12.12 5.97
CA PHE A 238 3.98 10.95 5.83
C PHE A 238 5.45 11.30 6.11
N GLY A 239 6.13 10.40 6.81
CA GLY A 239 7.53 10.54 7.17
C GLY A 239 7.80 11.12 8.56
N ASP A 240 6.79 11.65 9.27
CA ASP A 240 6.95 12.13 10.65
C ASP A 240 5.96 11.42 11.58
N SER A 241 6.51 10.68 12.55
CA SER A 241 5.72 9.92 13.52
C SER A 241 5.02 10.81 14.55
N GLU A 242 5.48 12.04 14.78
CA GLU A 242 4.85 12.99 15.72
C GLU A 242 3.56 13.59 15.16
N LEU A 243 3.49 13.75 13.84
CA LEU A 243 2.33 14.32 13.13
C LEU A 243 1.37 13.24 12.60
N ASP A 244 1.62 11.97 12.91
CA ASP A 244 0.90 10.83 12.39
C ASP A 244 -0.43 10.55 13.10
N LEU A 245 -1.45 11.31 12.73
CA LEU A 245 -2.80 11.16 13.25
C LEU A 245 -3.50 9.86 12.77
N LEU A 246 -3.12 9.34 11.60
CA LEU A 246 -3.75 8.15 11.01
C LEU A 246 -3.33 6.88 11.77
N SER A 247 -2.04 6.74 12.08
CA SER A 247 -1.56 5.63 12.93
C SER A 247 -2.21 5.66 14.30
N GLY A 248 -2.33 6.84 14.91
CA GLY A 248 -3.02 7.00 16.19
C GLY A 248 -4.47 6.52 16.15
N ALA A 249 -5.21 6.83 15.08
CA ALA A 249 -6.58 6.38 14.89
C ALA A 249 -6.73 4.84 14.80
N MET A 250 -5.68 4.13 14.39
CA MET A 250 -5.65 2.66 14.26
C MET A 250 -4.97 1.95 15.44
N GLY A 251 -4.57 2.70 16.47
CA GLY A 251 -3.83 2.15 17.62
C GLY A 251 -2.44 1.66 17.27
N LEU A 252 -1.85 2.19 16.19
CA LEU A 252 -0.48 1.88 15.78
C LEU A 252 0.52 2.79 16.51
N PRO A 253 1.77 2.33 16.71
CA PRO A 253 2.82 3.15 17.32
C PRO A 253 3.03 4.45 16.54
N HIS A 254 3.09 5.56 17.27
CA HIS A 254 3.30 6.93 16.76
C HIS A 254 3.79 7.83 17.90
N GLY A 255 4.27 9.02 17.58
CA GLY A 255 4.77 10.02 18.52
C GLY A 255 6.30 10.15 18.58
N PRO A 256 6.83 11.03 19.46
CA PRO A 256 8.23 11.49 19.45
C PRO A 256 9.27 10.41 19.79
N GLY A 257 8.84 9.32 20.43
CA GLY A 257 9.68 8.18 20.78
C GLY A 257 10.02 7.27 19.59
N TYR A 258 9.39 7.47 18.44
CA TYR A 258 9.56 6.67 17.24
C TYR A 258 10.21 7.49 16.12
N GLN A 259 10.59 6.77 15.06
CA GLN A 259 11.01 7.32 13.78
C GLN A 259 10.28 6.56 12.68
N VAL A 260 9.87 7.26 11.63
CA VAL A 260 9.32 6.60 10.44
C VAL A 260 10.44 5.89 9.69
N ALA A 261 10.18 4.65 9.29
CA ALA A 261 11.09 3.84 8.52
C ALA A 261 11.30 4.43 7.12
N CYS A 262 12.55 4.46 6.69
CA CYS A 262 12.91 4.65 5.29
C CYS A 262 14.00 3.64 4.93
N THR A 263 13.68 2.72 4.03
CA THR A 263 14.63 1.75 3.48
C THR A 263 14.94 2.09 2.03
N ASP A 264 16.21 2.29 1.71
CA ASP A 264 16.64 2.72 0.37
C ASP A 264 16.62 1.55 -0.64
N PRO A 265 15.75 1.56 -1.67
CA PRO A 265 15.69 0.49 -2.65
C PRO A 265 16.98 0.32 -3.47
N ALA A 266 17.79 1.36 -3.66
CA ALA A 266 19.06 1.23 -4.38
C ALA A 266 20.06 0.39 -3.57
N VAL A 267 20.11 0.61 -2.25
CA VAL A 267 20.93 -0.19 -1.34
C VAL A 267 20.43 -1.63 -1.28
N LEU A 268 19.12 -1.85 -1.19
CA LEU A 268 18.53 -3.19 -1.11
C LEU A 268 18.62 -3.97 -2.43
N ALA A 269 18.62 -3.28 -3.58
CA ALA A 269 18.85 -3.92 -4.88
C ALA A 269 20.35 -4.16 -5.13
N GLY A 270 21.23 -3.38 -4.50
CA GLY A 270 22.64 -3.30 -4.86
C GLY A 270 22.84 -2.68 -6.24
N ASP A 271 21.93 -1.78 -6.65
CA ASP A 271 21.91 -1.11 -7.95
C ASP A 271 21.33 0.29 -7.77
N ASP A 272 22.16 1.31 -8.05
CA ASP A 272 21.81 2.74 -7.94
C ASP A 272 21.45 3.37 -9.28
N SER A 273 21.27 2.56 -10.34
CA SER A 273 20.84 3.05 -11.65
C SER A 273 19.53 3.85 -11.54
N PRO A 274 19.35 4.90 -12.36
CA PRO A 274 18.08 5.63 -12.39
C PRO A 274 16.90 4.71 -12.76
N VAL A 275 15.74 4.97 -12.16
CA VAL A 275 14.48 4.26 -12.43
C VAL A 275 13.38 5.26 -12.73
N GLY A 276 12.36 4.83 -13.46
CA GLY A 276 11.17 5.63 -13.76
C GLY A 276 9.90 5.08 -13.09
N LEU A 277 8.79 5.76 -13.35
CA LEU A 277 7.46 5.32 -12.93
C LEU A 277 7.00 4.18 -13.84
N THR A 278 6.74 3.00 -13.30
CA THR A 278 6.19 1.87 -14.08
C THR A 278 4.75 1.61 -13.67
N ILE A 279 3.82 1.74 -14.62
CA ILE A 279 2.38 1.59 -14.41
C ILE A 279 1.73 0.79 -15.55
N PRO A 280 0.51 0.24 -15.34
CA PRO A 280 -0.29 -0.30 -16.43
C PRO A 280 -0.55 0.77 -17.50
N SER A 281 -0.51 0.36 -18.77
CA SER A 281 -0.84 1.26 -19.89
C SER A 281 -2.34 1.54 -19.99
N ALA A 282 -3.17 0.67 -19.41
CA ALA A 282 -4.60 0.86 -19.33
C ALA A 282 -4.93 2.02 -18.37
N PRO A 283 -5.95 2.84 -18.69
CA PRO A 283 -6.33 3.95 -17.83
C PRO A 283 -6.92 3.46 -16.50
N PHE A 284 -6.67 4.22 -15.44
CA PHE A 284 -7.31 4.00 -14.14
C PHE A 284 -8.83 4.28 -14.25
N ALA A 285 -9.65 3.53 -13.50
CA ALA A 285 -11.09 3.72 -13.50
C ALA A 285 -11.50 5.16 -13.11
N PRO A 286 -12.49 5.79 -13.80
CA PRO A 286 -12.93 7.15 -13.47
C PRO A 286 -13.34 7.29 -12.00
N GLY A 287 -12.88 8.35 -11.34
CA GLY A 287 -13.07 8.50 -9.91
C GLY A 287 -12.13 9.50 -9.25
N GLY A 288 -12.14 9.52 -7.91
CA GLY A 288 -11.31 10.41 -7.11
C GLY A 288 -9.81 10.17 -7.33
N ILE A 289 -9.38 8.91 -7.25
CA ILE A 289 -7.97 8.55 -7.48
C ILE A 289 -7.51 8.85 -8.90
N ASN A 290 -8.35 8.59 -9.91
CA ASN A 290 -8.04 8.95 -11.29
C ASN A 290 -7.83 10.47 -11.47
N LEU A 291 -8.63 11.31 -10.78
CA LEU A 291 -8.42 12.77 -10.80
C LEU A 291 -7.10 13.17 -10.14
N LEU A 292 -6.75 12.54 -9.02
CA LEU A 292 -5.47 12.80 -8.35
C LEU A 292 -4.28 12.35 -9.20
N LEU A 293 -4.37 11.19 -9.83
CA LEU A 293 -3.35 10.71 -10.78
C LEU A 293 -3.18 11.68 -11.96
N ALA A 294 -4.28 12.17 -12.54
CA ALA A 294 -4.23 13.18 -13.59
C ALA A 294 -3.58 14.49 -13.12
N TYR A 295 -3.85 14.92 -11.87
CA TYR A 295 -3.17 16.05 -11.27
C TYR A 295 -1.66 15.79 -11.14
N THR A 296 -1.24 14.61 -10.66
CA THR A 296 0.19 14.32 -10.48
C THR A 296 0.98 14.36 -11.79
N ALA A 297 0.38 14.04 -12.93
CA ALA A 297 1.04 14.04 -14.24
C ALA A 297 0.92 15.37 -15.03
N PHE A 298 0.06 16.30 -14.59
CA PHE A 298 -0.21 17.55 -15.32
C PHE A 298 1.06 18.41 -15.53
N PRO A 299 1.27 19.05 -16.70
CA PRO A 299 0.35 19.23 -17.83
C PRO A 299 0.26 18.05 -18.79
N ASP A 300 1.06 17.03 -18.57
CA ASP A 300 1.05 15.81 -19.38
C ASP A 300 -0.03 14.83 -18.89
N ALA A 301 -0.19 13.73 -19.61
CA ALA A 301 -1.02 12.61 -19.18
C ALA A 301 -0.15 11.53 -18.53
N LEU A 302 -0.78 10.60 -17.80
CA LEU A 302 -0.08 9.39 -17.36
C LEU A 302 0.56 8.67 -18.56
N PRO A 303 1.77 8.10 -18.39
CA PRO A 303 2.46 7.40 -19.45
C PRO A 303 1.66 6.19 -19.92
N THR A 304 1.59 5.98 -21.23
CA THR A 304 0.88 4.84 -21.85
C THR A 304 1.60 4.39 -23.12
N SER A 305 1.41 3.12 -23.48
CA SER A 305 1.98 2.49 -24.68
C SER A 305 1.12 1.31 -25.14
N PRO A 306 1.42 0.70 -26.30
CA PRO A 306 0.73 -0.52 -26.75
C PRO A 306 1.01 -1.77 -25.91
N SER A 307 2.08 -1.77 -25.10
CA SER A 307 2.39 -2.86 -24.16
C SER A 307 1.44 -2.82 -22.97
N ALA A 308 1.31 -3.93 -22.22
CA ALA A 308 0.47 -3.96 -21.02
C ALA A 308 0.96 -2.99 -19.94
N TRP A 309 2.29 -2.79 -19.86
CA TRP A 309 2.95 -1.88 -18.94
C TRP A 309 3.73 -0.80 -19.68
N THR A 310 3.91 0.34 -19.01
CA THR A 310 4.72 1.45 -19.50
C THR A 310 5.60 1.98 -18.38
N THR A 311 6.89 2.12 -18.67
CA THR A 311 7.83 2.87 -17.83
C THR A 311 7.96 4.29 -18.38
N SER A 312 7.83 5.29 -17.51
CA SER A 312 7.83 6.70 -17.88
C SER A 312 9.15 7.16 -18.51
N ARG A 313 9.13 8.34 -19.14
CA ARG A 313 10.35 8.96 -19.68
C ARG A 313 11.21 9.53 -18.56
N GLY A 314 10.58 10.06 -17.51
CA GLY A 314 11.29 10.55 -16.35
C GLY A 314 12.03 9.41 -15.68
N GLN A 315 13.26 9.72 -15.28
CA GLN A 315 14.08 8.82 -14.51
C GLN A 315 14.73 9.59 -13.39
N GLY A 316 15.00 8.89 -12.30
CA GLY A 316 15.70 9.47 -11.16
C GLY A 316 16.34 8.40 -10.31
N THR A 317 17.30 8.84 -9.52
CA THR A 317 17.80 8.07 -8.39
C THR A 317 17.05 8.50 -7.14
N GLY A 318 17.27 7.81 -6.03
CA GLY A 318 16.74 8.31 -4.77
C GLY A 318 17.53 7.79 -3.59
N ARG A 319 17.29 8.42 -2.44
CA ARG A 319 17.93 8.12 -1.17
C ARG A 319 16.98 8.45 -0.02
N CYS A 320 17.13 7.75 1.09
CA CYS A 320 16.46 8.14 2.32
C CYS A 320 17.06 9.45 2.87
N VAL A 321 16.18 10.37 3.29
CA VAL A 321 16.52 11.68 3.85
C VAL A 321 15.70 11.96 5.11
N ASP A 322 16.19 12.87 5.94
CA ASP A 322 15.51 13.35 7.16
C ASP A 322 15.50 14.90 7.24
N PRO A 323 14.87 15.62 6.30
CA PRO A 323 14.69 17.05 6.45
C PRO A 323 13.69 17.33 7.57
N ASP A 324 14.18 17.95 8.65
CA ASP A 324 13.34 18.48 9.73
C ASP A 324 12.43 17.44 10.42
N GLY A 325 12.89 16.19 10.57
CA GLY A 325 12.18 15.11 11.27
C GLY A 325 11.30 14.25 10.35
N PHE A 326 11.30 14.52 9.05
CA PHE A 326 10.55 13.74 8.07
C PHE A 326 11.41 12.70 7.36
N HIS A 327 11.38 11.46 7.84
CA HIS A 327 12.02 10.31 7.18
C HIS A 327 11.28 9.88 5.91
N ARG A 328 11.85 10.20 4.75
CA ARG A 328 11.26 9.89 3.43
C ARG A 328 12.30 9.46 2.41
N TYR A 329 11.83 8.83 1.33
CA TYR A 329 12.64 8.52 0.15
C TYR A 329 12.58 9.69 -0.83
N HIS A 330 13.67 10.44 -0.92
CA HIS A 330 13.79 11.57 -1.84
C HIS A 330 14.22 11.10 -3.22
N ILE A 331 13.48 11.51 -4.25
CA ILE A 331 13.74 11.20 -5.65
C ILE A 331 14.44 12.39 -6.30
N ASP A 332 15.68 12.18 -6.75
CA ASP A 332 16.42 13.12 -7.58
C ASP A 332 16.23 12.78 -9.05
N LEU A 333 15.42 13.57 -9.76
CA LEU A 333 15.18 13.39 -11.20
C LEU A 333 16.46 13.64 -12.01
N THR A 334 16.95 12.61 -12.68
CA THR A 334 18.08 12.67 -13.62
C THR A 334 17.62 12.97 -15.04
N VAL A 335 16.43 12.49 -15.41
CA VAL A 335 15.70 12.87 -16.60
C VAL A 335 14.39 13.54 -16.17
N PRO A 336 14.19 14.84 -16.46
CA PRO A 336 13.02 15.56 -16.00
C PRO A 336 11.69 14.99 -16.51
N GLU A 337 10.70 14.95 -15.62
CA GLU A 337 9.30 14.67 -15.90
C GLU A 337 8.44 15.60 -15.03
N ALA A 338 7.31 16.07 -15.55
CA ALA A 338 6.40 16.88 -14.77
C ALA A 338 5.71 16.00 -13.71
N ILE A 339 6.01 16.27 -12.45
CA ILE A 339 5.41 15.57 -11.31
C ILE A 339 4.90 16.62 -10.34
N ASN A 340 3.58 16.69 -10.16
CA ASN A 340 2.97 17.54 -9.16
C ASN A 340 2.78 16.77 -7.85
N GLU A 341 3.36 17.29 -6.77
CA GLU A 341 3.12 16.76 -5.43
C GLU A 341 1.70 17.10 -4.94
N LEU A 342 1.09 16.12 -4.28
CA LEU A 342 -0.18 16.29 -3.58
C LEU A 342 0.06 17.09 -2.29
N PRO A 343 -0.77 18.11 -2.00
CA PRO A 343 -0.68 18.84 -0.74
C PRO A 343 -0.75 17.88 0.46
N LEU A 344 0.21 18.00 1.37
CA LEU A 344 0.36 17.16 2.57
C LEU A 344 0.63 15.67 2.32
N ALA A 345 0.83 15.25 1.06
CA ALA A 345 1.08 13.86 0.70
C ALA A 345 2.19 13.68 -0.35
N ASN A 346 2.98 14.70 -0.68
CA ASN A 346 4.11 14.61 -1.63
C ASN A 346 3.77 13.81 -2.91
N THR A 347 4.63 12.87 -3.28
CA THR A 347 4.44 11.94 -4.40
C THR A 347 3.80 10.62 -3.96
N HIS A 348 2.98 10.60 -2.91
CA HIS A 348 2.38 9.39 -2.31
C HIS A 348 1.72 8.41 -3.30
N LEU A 349 1.15 8.88 -4.42
CA LEU A 349 0.60 7.99 -5.45
C LEU A 349 1.66 7.23 -6.28
N ALA A 350 2.94 7.62 -6.15
CA ALA A 350 4.08 7.02 -6.81
C ALA A 350 4.90 6.09 -5.91
N ASP A 351 4.59 5.95 -4.62
CA ASP A 351 5.46 5.25 -3.65
C ASP A 351 5.84 3.83 -4.09
N ILE A 352 4.87 3.08 -4.61
CA ILE A 352 5.08 1.72 -5.15
C ILE A 352 5.59 1.76 -6.59
N ASN A 353 5.09 2.70 -7.40
CA ASN A 353 5.25 2.66 -8.85
C ASN A 353 6.58 3.27 -9.32
N TRP A 354 7.19 4.15 -8.53
CA TRP A 354 8.52 4.68 -8.79
C TRP A 354 9.57 3.61 -8.52
N GLY A 355 10.14 3.04 -9.57
CA GLY A 355 11.05 1.89 -9.43
C GLY A 355 10.34 0.59 -9.05
N LEU A 356 9.09 0.38 -9.48
CA LEU A 356 8.35 -0.86 -9.24
C LEU A 356 9.13 -2.13 -9.62
N ASP A 357 9.82 -2.12 -10.76
CA ASP A 357 10.65 -3.25 -11.19
C ASP A 357 11.81 -3.54 -10.24
N ARG A 358 12.37 -2.49 -9.62
CA ARG A 358 13.40 -2.63 -8.57
C ARG A 358 12.81 -3.27 -7.32
N LEU A 359 11.60 -2.90 -6.91
CA LEU A 359 10.92 -3.55 -5.78
C LEU A 359 10.65 -5.04 -6.05
N VAL A 360 10.23 -5.38 -7.27
CA VAL A 360 10.04 -6.77 -7.68
C VAL A 360 11.37 -7.54 -7.68
N ASP A 361 12.47 -6.96 -8.14
CA ASP A 361 13.80 -7.61 -8.04
C ASP A 361 14.23 -7.83 -6.59
N ILE A 362 14.00 -6.85 -5.70
CA ILE A 362 14.25 -7.01 -4.26
C ILE A 362 13.45 -8.20 -3.72
N ALA A 363 12.13 -8.26 -3.98
CA ALA A 363 11.28 -9.36 -3.53
C ALA A 363 11.75 -10.73 -4.09
N GLN A 364 12.20 -10.77 -5.35
CA GLN A 364 12.75 -11.98 -5.95
C GLN A 364 14.06 -12.43 -5.30
N ARG A 365 14.94 -11.49 -4.92
CA ARG A 365 16.17 -11.80 -4.17
C ARG A 365 15.84 -12.34 -2.79
N GLN A 366 14.92 -11.70 -2.07
CA GLN A 366 14.43 -12.17 -0.78
C GLN A 366 13.85 -13.59 -0.89
N THR A 367 13.05 -13.84 -1.91
CA THR A 367 12.49 -15.18 -2.19
C THR A 367 13.58 -16.23 -2.39
N ARG A 368 14.64 -15.91 -3.15
CA ARG A 368 15.77 -16.84 -3.34
C ARG A 368 16.50 -17.14 -2.04
N THR A 369 16.72 -16.13 -1.19
CA THR A 369 17.35 -16.32 0.12
C THR A 369 16.47 -17.15 1.05
N TRP A 370 15.18 -16.84 1.12
CA TRP A 370 14.21 -17.56 1.94
C TRP A 370 14.13 -19.05 1.55
N LEU A 371 14.04 -19.35 0.24
CA LEU A 371 14.02 -20.73 -0.29
C LEU A 371 15.33 -21.49 -0.08
N ALA A 372 16.45 -20.80 0.18
CA ALA A 372 17.71 -21.45 0.49
C ALA A 372 17.81 -21.84 1.99
N ALA A 373 17.01 -21.17 2.84
CA ALA A 373 16.98 -21.38 4.28
C ALA A 373 15.89 -22.35 4.76
N HIS A 374 14.86 -22.60 3.93
CA HIS A 374 13.69 -23.44 4.21
C HIS A 374 13.56 -24.56 3.17
#